data_AF-A0A1M5WFF4-F1
#
_entry.id   AF-A0A1M5WFF4-F1
#
_cell.length_a   1.000
_cell.length_b   1.000
_cell.length_c   1.000
_cell.angle_alpha   90.00
_cell.angle_beta   90.00
_cell.angle_gamma   90.00
#
_symmetry.space_group_name_H-M   'P 1'
#
loop_
_entity.id
_entity.type
_entity.pdbx_description
1 polymer ?
#
loop_
_entity_poly.entity_id
_entity_poly.type
_entity_poly.pdbx_seq_one_letter_code
_entity_poly.pdbx_strand_id
1 'polypeptide(L)'
;MSSKKRVFTIYGIFAILIIGIFIFLFNHTTKIVLLDVEGYTPIKNDPLAREFAPSIIAQAEEDEPIGLYYRAAKDEFGNTYIAYHFLWEKEVNNNKGIKPFLNRILYTGGLKLQSKIFGKGDIEVIEVKLNANDEIVQVTYEIPEDYDENDFSVKHETIVKNDNISYPLKFKVASWNHLFEYVDGKNEISSDYKEYKLVPNYFADELWNEYEMVKEKEKILKKSRAHFEYERISY
;
A
#
# COMPACT_ATOMS: atom_id res chain seq x y z
N MET A 1 -47.39 -25.95 -20.91
CA MET A 1 -45.92 -25.92 -20.70
C MET A 1 -45.56 -26.94 -19.62
N SER A 2 -44.67 -27.90 -19.91
CA SER A 2 -44.27 -28.97 -18.96
C SER A 2 -43.76 -28.39 -17.63
N SER A 3 -44.08 -29.02 -16.50
CA SER A 3 -43.61 -28.67 -15.15
C SER A 3 -42.10 -28.45 -15.10
N LYS A 4 -41.33 -29.27 -15.85
CA LYS A 4 -39.87 -29.12 -15.99
C LYS A 4 -39.47 -27.79 -16.63
N LYS A 5 -40.19 -27.32 -17.66
CA LYS A 5 -39.91 -26.02 -18.30
C LYS A 5 -40.14 -24.85 -17.35
N ARG A 6 -41.17 -24.89 -16.49
CA ARG A 6 -41.43 -23.84 -15.49
C ARG A 6 -40.35 -23.78 -14.42
N VAL A 7 -39.90 -24.95 -13.93
CA VAL A 7 -38.81 -25.04 -12.96
C VAL A 7 -37.50 -24.49 -13.53
N PHE A 8 -37.15 -24.84 -14.78
CA PHE A 8 -35.99 -24.27 -15.47
C PHE A 8 -36.09 -22.75 -15.68
N THR A 9 -37.27 -22.21 -16.01
CA THR A 9 -37.47 -20.76 -16.12
C THR A 9 -37.29 -20.05 -14.78
N ILE A 10 -37.80 -20.61 -13.67
CA ILE A 10 -37.65 -20.03 -12.33
C ILE A 10 -36.17 -20.00 -11.91
N TYR A 11 -35.44 -21.10 -12.09
CA TYR A 11 -34.00 -21.12 -11.80
C TYR A 11 -33.21 -20.17 -12.70
N GLY A 12 -33.59 -20.03 -13.98
CA GLY A 12 -32.99 -19.07 -14.90
C GLY A 12 -33.19 -17.61 -14.44
N ILE A 13 -34.41 -17.25 -14.04
CA ILE A 13 -34.71 -15.91 -13.50
C ILE A 13 -33.93 -15.66 -12.21
N PHE A 14 -33.87 -16.64 -11.32
CA PHE A 14 -33.13 -16.51 -10.07
C PHE A 14 -31.61 -16.34 -10.31
N ALA A 15 -31.04 -17.10 -11.25
CA ALA A 15 -29.65 -16.93 -11.65
C ALA A 15 -29.37 -15.54 -12.24
N ILE A 16 -30.26 -15.03 -13.12
CA ILE A 16 -30.14 -13.67 -13.67
C ILE A 16 -30.23 -12.62 -12.56
N LEU A 17 -31.14 -12.77 -11.60
CA LEU A 17 -31.25 -11.86 -10.46
C LEU A 17 -29.97 -11.85 -9.62
N ILE A 18 -29.42 -13.02 -9.31
CA ILE A 18 -28.16 -13.13 -8.57
C ILE A 18 -27.02 -12.46 -9.34
N ILE A 19 -26.89 -12.73 -10.64
CA ILE A 19 -25.88 -12.10 -11.49
C ILE A 19 -26.06 -10.58 -11.52
N GLY A 20 -27.30 -10.11 -11.65
CA GLY A 20 -27.64 -8.68 -11.62
C GLY A 20 -27.24 -8.02 -10.30
N ILE A 21 -27.49 -8.68 -9.16
CA ILE A 21 -27.06 -8.21 -7.84
C ILE A 21 -25.54 -8.14 -7.75
N PHE A 22 -24.82 -9.17 -8.20
CA PHE A 22 -23.35 -9.15 -8.20
C PHE A 22 -22.82 -8.03 -9.10
N ILE A 23 -23.33 -7.87 -10.31
CA ILE A 23 -22.94 -6.78 -11.22
C ILE A 23 -23.19 -5.42 -10.56
N PHE A 24 -24.34 -5.24 -9.91
CA PHE A 24 -24.66 -4.02 -9.19
C PHE A 24 -23.66 -3.77 -8.05
N LEU A 25 -23.45 -4.75 -7.16
CA LEU A 25 -22.54 -4.63 -6.02
C LEU A 25 -21.11 -4.32 -6.45
N PHE A 26 -20.59 -5.01 -7.48
CA PHE A 26 -19.23 -4.79 -7.96
C PHE A 26 -19.05 -3.46 -8.70
N ASN A 27 -20.13 -2.88 -9.25
CA ASN A 27 -20.08 -1.59 -9.93
C ASN A 27 -20.50 -0.40 -9.08
N HIS A 28 -21.12 -0.64 -7.93
CA HIS A 28 -21.54 0.41 -7.02
C HIS A 28 -20.34 1.13 -6.41
N THR A 29 -20.36 2.45 -6.45
CA THR A 29 -19.34 3.28 -5.80
C THR A 29 -19.49 3.19 -4.29
N THR A 30 -18.46 2.70 -3.62
CA THR A 30 -18.43 2.58 -2.15
C THR A 30 -17.88 3.84 -1.48
N LYS A 31 -17.03 4.60 -2.17
CA LYS A 31 -16.38 5.81 -1.63
C LYS A 31 -16.07 6.77 -2.78
N ILE A 32 -16.27 8.06 -2.53
CA ILE A 32 -15.80 9.14 -3.39
C ILE A 32 -14.60 9.77 -2.70
N VAL A 33 -13.47 9.86 -3.40
CA VAL A 33 -12.23 10.46 -2.90
C VAL A 33 -12.13 11.88 -3.44
N LEU A 34 -12.02 12.85 -2.54
CA LEU A 34 -11.75 14.24 -2.92
C LEU A 34 -10.27 14.38 -3.29
N LEU A 35 -10.02 14.96 -4.47
CA LEU A 35 -8.67 15.19 -4.99
C LEU A 35 -8.09 16.53 -4.53
N ASP A 36 -8.96 17.53 -4.34
CA ASP A 36 -8.57 18.80 -3.76
C ASP A 36 -8.39 18.64 -2.25
N VAL A 37 -7.21 19.04 -1.76
CA VAL A 37 -6.85 18.98 -0.35
C VAL A 37 -6.38 20.36 0.08
N GLU A 38 -7.11 20.96 1.00
CA GLU A 38 -6.78 22.28 1.56
C GLU A 38 -5.72 22.16 2.67
N GLY A 39 -5.01 23.25 2.94
CA GLY A 39 -4.04 23.33 4.05
C GLY A 39 -2.66 22.75 3.76
N TYR A 40 -2.43 22.20 2.55
CA TYR A 40 -1.15 21.66 2.12
C TYR A 40 -0.68 22.30 0.82
N THR A 41 0.63 22.58 0.74
CA THR A 41 1.30 23.03 -0.49
C THR A 41 2.28 21.94 -0.94
N PRO A 42 2.10 21.33 -2.12
CA PRO A 42 2.98 20.28 -2.60
C PRO A 42 4.38 20.85 -2.86
N ILE A 43 5.41 20.06 -2.54
CA ILE A 43 6.80 20.43 -2.76
C ILE A 43 7.58 19.28 -3.42
N LYS A 44 8.56 19.65 -4.23
CA LYS A 44 9.61 18.74 -4.69
C LYS A 44 10.96 19.20 -4.13
N ASN A 45 11.48 18.48 -3.13
CA ASN A 45 12.79 18.73 -2.55
C ASN A 45 13.63 17.43 -2.50
N ASP A 46 14.31 17.11 -3.61
CA ASP A 46 15.06 15.85 -3.72
C ASP A 46 16.20 15.73 -2.69
N PRO A 47 16.98 16.80 -2.36
CA PRO A 47 17.98 16.73 -1.30
C PRO A 47 17.42 16.33 0.06
N LEU A 48 16.32 16.97 0.48
CA LEU A 48 15.67 16.69 1.76
C LEU A 48 15.09 15.27 1.80
N ALA A 49 14.44 14.83 0.71
CA ALA A 49 13.92 13.48 0.61
C ALA A 49 15.04 12.41 0.70
N ARG A 50 16.22 12.66 0.11
CA ARG A 50 17.37 11.75 0.23
C ARG A 50 17.94 11.71 1.64
N GLU A 51 17.96 12.85 2.33
CA GLU A 51 18.45 12.94 3.70
C GLU A 51 17.58 12.11 4.65
N PHE A 52 16.26 12.26 4.58
CA PHE A 52 15.34 11.59 5.49
C PHE A 52 14.80 10.25 4.99
N ALA A 53 15.38 9.70 3.91
CA ALA A 53 14.94 8.45 3.33
C ALA A 53 15.11 7.28 4.31
N PRO A 54 14.04 6.52 4.62
CA PRO A 54 14.15 5.32 5.42
C PRO A 54 14.88 4.21 4.64
N SER A 55 15.61 3.37 5.38
CA SER A 55 16.16 2.11 4.85
C SER A 55 15.27 0.93 5.25
N ILE A 56 15.20 -0.08 4.38
CA ILE A 56 14.44 -1.30 4.62
C ILE A 56 15.38 -2.48 4.87
N ILE A 57 15.08 -3.30 5.87
CA ILE A 57 15.73 -4.56 6.18
C ILE A 57 14.77 -5.66 5.74
N ALA A 58 15.10 -6.37 4.67
CA ALA A 58 14.25 -7.42 4.11
C ALA A 58 15.05 -8.70 3.89
N GLN A 59 14.34 -9.83 3.76
CA GLN A 59 15.00 -11.10 3.45
C GLN A 59 15.71 -11.00 2.10
N ALA A 60 16.96 -11.45 2.03
CA ALA A 60 17.75 -11.34 0.82
C ALA A 60 17.07 -12.09 -0.35
N GLU A 61 17.08 -11.49 -1.55
CA GLU A 61 16.55 -12.03 -2.81
C GLU A 61 15.03 -12.24 -2.91
N GLU A 62 14.33 -12.51 -1.80
CA GLU A 62 12.88 -12.76 -1.81
C GLU A 62 12.04 -11.47 -1.73
N ASP A 63 12.51 -10.47 -0.97
CA ASP A 63 11.76 -9.25 -0.65
C ASP A 63 12.51 -7.96 -1.07
N GLU A 64 13.32 -8.01 -2.14
CA GLU A 64 14.08 -6.85 -2.60
C GLU A 64 13.15 -5.77 -3.21
N PRO A 65 13.11 -4.55 -2.64
CA PRO A 65 12.35 -3.46 -3.23
C PRO A 65 13.02 -2.98 -4.53
N ILE A 66 12.22 -2.80 -5.57
CA ILE A 66 12.68 -2.39 -6.90
C ILE A 66 12.75 -0.87 -7.07
N GLY A 67 12.19 -0.09 -6.14
CA GLY A 67 12.22 1.36 -6.20
C GLY A 67 11.74 2.04 -4.92
N LEU A 68 12.13 3.30 -4.76
CA LEU A 68 11.66 4.19 -3.72
C LEU A 68 11.23 5.49 -4.37
N TYR A 69 9.98 5.87 -4.16
CA TYR A 69 9.43 7.13 -4.63
C TYR A 69 8.99 8.01 -3.47
N TYR A 70 8.87 9.31 -3.68
CA TYR A 70 8.33 10.20 -2.66
C TYR A 70 7.38 11.26 -3.21
N ARG A 71 6.39 11.64 -2.40
CA ARG A 71 5.70 12.92 -2.49
C ARG A 71 5.86 13.66 -1.17
N ALA A 72 5.83 14.99 -1.25
CA ALA A 72 5.96 15.82 -0.07
C ALA A 72 5.08 17.06 -0.17
N ALA A 73 4.66 17.56 0.99
CA ALA A 73 3.92 18.80 1.10
C ALA A 73 4.31 19.56 2.38
N LYS A 74 4.07 20.87 2.38
CA LYS A 74 4.14 21.70 3.59
C LYS A 74 2.74 22.07 4.07
N ASP A 75 2.54 22.06 5.38
CA ASP A 75 1.33 22.65 5.98
C ASP A 75 1.48 24.15 6.21
N GLU A 76 0.40 24.79 6.67
CA GLU A 76 0.36 26.22 6.99
C GLU A 76 1.30 26.64 8.13
N PHE A 77 1.76 25.69 8.95
CA PHE A 77 2.70 25.92 10.05
C PHE A 77 4.16 25.75 9.61
N GLY A 78 4.39 25.39 8.35
CA GLY A 78 5.72 25.16 7.79
C GLY A 78 6.30 23.78 8.07
N ASN A 79 5.53 22.85 8.64
CA ASN A 79 5.95 21.46 8.79
C ASN A 79 6.00 20.80 7.42
N THR A 80 6.98 19.93 7.21
CA THR A 80 7.13 19.16 5.97
C THR A 80 6.68 17.72 6.19
N TYR A 81 5.81 17.22 5.32
CA TYR A 81 5.37 15.84 5.30
C TYR A 81 6.01 15.18 4.08
N ILE A 82 6.66 14.04 4.26
CA ILE A 82 7.29 13.27 3.18
C ILE A 82 6.78 11.84 3.26
N ALA A 83 6.04 11.42 2.24
CA ALA A 83 5.59 10.04 2.08
C ALA A 83 6.57 9.31 1.17
N TYR A 84 7.15 8.22 1.68
CA TYR A 84 8.09 7.35 0.99
C TYR A 84 7.38 6.06 0.56
N HIS A 85 7.26 5.86 -0.74
CA HIS A 85 6.60 4.72 -1.38
C HIS A 85 7.64 3.71 -1.83
N PHE A 86 7.71 2.59 -1.13
CA PHE A 86 8.52 1.45 -1.54
C PHE A 86 7.75 0.62 -2.56
N LEU A 87 8.39 0.30 -3.68
CA LEU A 87 7.80 -0.48 -4.76
C LEU A 87 8.41 -1.87 -4.80
N TRP A 88 7.56 -2.89 -4.83
CA TRP A 88 7.90 -4.27 -5.17
C TRP A 88 7.19 -4.70 -6.46
N GLU A 89 7.69 -5.76 -7.09
CA GLU A 89 7.08 -6.28 -8.31
C GLU A 89 5.65 -6.82 -8.05
N LYS A 90 5.43 -7.44 -6.89
CA LYS A 90 4.16 -8.07 -6.47
C LYS A 90 4.26 -8.54 -5.01
N GLU A 91 3.12 -8.80 -4.38
CA GLU A 91 3.04 -9.56 -3.13
C GLU A 91 3.19 -11.06 -3.44
N VAL A 92 3.90 -11.82 -2.60
CA VAL A 92 3.96 -13.29 -2.73
C VAL A 92 3.97 -13.96 -1.37
N ASN A 93 2.88 -14.63 -1.01
CA ASN A 93 2.91 -15.56 0.12
C ASN A 93 3.55 -16.89 -0.29
N ASN A 94 4.84 -17.08 0.01
CA ASN A 94 5.60 -18.30 -0.28
C ASN A 94 5.35 -19.45 0.71
N ASN A 95 4.57 -19.23 1.76
CA ASN A 95 4.34 -20.24 2.79
C ASN A 95 3.56 -21.45 2.27
N LYS A 96 3.70 -22.55 3.00
CA LYS A 96 2.99 -23.82 2.73
C LYS A 96 1.59 -23.75 3.34
N GLY A 97 0.62 -24.32 2.65
CA GLY A 97 -0.75 -24.44 3.17
C GLY A 97 -1.80 -24.17 2.11
N ILE A 98 -3.06 -24.47 2.46
CA ILE A 98 -4.20 -24.28 1.55
C ILE A 98 -4.49 -22.79 1.34
N LYS A 99 -4.47 -21.99 2.41
CA LYS A 99 -4.73 -20.54 2.34
C LYS A 99 -3.64 -19.79 1.55
N PRO A 100 -2.32 -19.99 1.78
CA PRO A 100 -1.28 -19.39 0.94
C PRO A 100 -1.36 -19.84 -0.52
N PHE A 101 -1.68 -21.11 -0.78
CA PHE A 101 -1.90 -21.61 -2.13
C PHE A 101 -3.07 -20.93 -2.83
N LEU A 102 -4.20 -20.74 -2.13
CA LEU A 102 -5.35 -19.99 -2.65
C LEU A 102 -5.00 -18.52 -2.89
N ASN A 103 -4.21 -17.89 -2.02
CA ASN A 103 -3.71 -16.53 -2.22
C ASN A 103 -2.89 -16.45 -3.53
N ARG A 104 -1.92 -17.35 -3.73
CA ARG A 104 -1.13 -17.37 -4.97
C ARG A 104 -1.97 -17.59 -6.23
N ILE A 105 -3.01 -18.42 -6.19
CA ILE A 105 -3.86 -18.68 -7.37
C ILE A 105 -4.84 -17.55 -7.64
N LEU A 106 -5.46 -17.00 -6.60
CA LEU A 106 -6.56 -16.04 -6.76
C LEU A 106 -6.06 -14.59 -6.71
N TYR A 107 -5.13 -14.30 -5.82
CA TYR A 107 -4.75 -12.93 -5.48
C TYR A 107 -3.58 -12.42 -6.34
N THR A 108 -2.43 -13.08 -6.29
CA THR A 108 -1.17 -12.58 -6.89
C THR A 108 -0.82 -13.24 -8.23
N GLY A 109 -1.32 -14.45 -8.50
CA GLY A 109 -1.09 -15.19 -9.75
C GLY A 109 -2.30 -15.22 -10.68
N GLY A 110 -3.07 -16.31 -10.64
CA GLY A 110 -4.00 -16.73 -11.69
C GLY A 110 -5.12 -15.75 -12.06
N LEU A 111 -5.83 -15.17 -11.08
CA LEU A 111 -6.89 -14.19 -11.36
C LEU A 111 -6.42 -12.74 -11.33
N LYS A 112 -5.14 -12.50 -10.96
CA LYS A 112 -4.50 -11.19 -10.79
C LYS A 112 -5.41 -10.21 -10.05
N LEU A 113 -6.01 -10.66 -8.95
CA LEU A 113 -7.00 -9.87 -8.23
C LEU A 113 -6.35 -8.63 -7.61
N GLN A 114 -5.13 -8.75 -7.08
CA GLN A 114 -4.33 -7.62 -6.61
C GLN A 114 -4.24 -6.52 -7.68
N SER A 115 -3.87 -6.90 -8.92
CA SER A 115 -3.70 -5.91 -9.99
C SER A 115 -5.01 -5.28 -10.48
N LYS A 116 -6.15 -5.96 -10.27
CA LYS A 116 -7.47 -5.42 -10.58
C LYS A 116 -7.99 -4.48 -9.50
N ILE A 117 -7.69 -4.79 -8.23
CA ILE A 117 -8.14 -4.00 -7.09
C ILE A 117 -7.29 -2.74 -6.94
N PHE A 118 -5.97 -2.89 -6.95
CA PHE A 118 -5.03 -1.84 -6.56
C PHE A 118 -4.22 -1.26 -7.72
N GLY A 119 -3.97 -2.03 -8.78
CA GLY A 119 -3.18 -1.61 -9.95
C GLY A 119 -1.87 -2.39 -10.06
N LYS A 120 -0.92 -1.92 -10.86
CA LYS A 120 0.37 -2.61 -11.07
C LYS A 120 1.24 -2.64 -9.81
N GLY A 121 2.07 -3.67 -9.65
CA GLY A 121 3.07 -3.74 -8.57
C GLY A 121 2.48 -3.85 -7.17
N ASP A 122 3.36 -3.79 -6.18
CA ASP A 122 2.99 -3.62 -4.79
C ASP A 122 3.67 -2.38 -4.21
N ILE A 123 2.92 -1.57 -3.46
CA ILE A 123 3.39 -0.27 -2.98
C ILE A 123 2.97 -0.10 -1.53
N GLU A 124 3.96 0.03 -0.65
CA GLU A 124 3.78 0.33 0.76
C GLU A 124 4.43 1.67 1.12
N VAL A 125 3.87 2.35 2.11
CA VAL A 125 4.23 3.74 2.41
C VAL A 125 4.70 3.93 3.85
N ILE A 126 5.74 4.75 4.01
CA ILE A 126 6.18 5.30 5.31
C ILE A 126 6.14 6.83 5.19
N GLU A 127 5.46 7.50 6.11
CA GLU A 127 5.50 8.96 6.22
C GLU A 127 6.51 9.40 7.28
N VAL A 128 7.24 10.45 6.94
CA VAL A 128 8.09 11.20 7.86
C VAL A 128 7.59 12.64 7.90
N LYS A 129 7.24 13.11 9.09
CA LYS A 129 6.89 14.51 9.35
C LYS A 129 8.06 15.20 10.02
N LEU A 130 8.49 16.30 9.39
CA LEU A 130 9.51 17.22 9.88
C LEU A 130 8.84 18.50 10.37
N ASN A 131 9.35 19.08 11.45
CA ASN A 131 8.94 20.42 11.86
C ASN A 131 9.57 21.51 10.96
N ALA A 132 9.29 22.77 11.25
CA ALA A 132 9.84 23.91 10.50
C ALA A 132 11.38 24.05 10.57
N ASN A 133 12.05 23.32 11.47
CA ASN A 133 13.50 23.26 11.62
C ASN A 133 14.10 21.99 10.99
N ASP A 134 13.32 21.26 10.17
CA ASP A 134 13.68 20.00 9.55
C ASP A 134 14.00 18.87 10.56
N GLU A 135 13.48 18.93 11.78
CA GLU A 135 13.61 17.86 12.77
C GLU A 135 12.47 16.86 12.65
N ILE A 136 12.77 15.56 12.70
CA ILE A 136 11.75 14.51 12.67
C ILE A 136 10.91 14.57 13.96
N VAL A 137 9.61 14.83 13.81
CA VAL A 137 8.65 14.90 14.93
C VAL A 137 7.64 13.77 14.93
N GLN A 138 7.43 13.12 13.79
CA GLN A 138 6.53 11.98 13.68
C GLN A 138 6.93 11.08 12.52
N VAL A 139 6.74 9.79 12.71
CA VAL A 139 6.84 8.78 11.64
C VAL A 139 5.59 7.91 11.67
N THR A 140 4.95 7.74 10.51
CA THR A 140 3.72 6.97 10.34
C THR A 140 3.98 5.79 9.40
N TYR A 141 3.56 4.58 9.78
CA TYR A 141 3.74 3.36 8.98
C TYR A 141 2.69 2.30 9.36
N GLU A 142 2.60 1.22 8.60
CA GLU A 142 1.69 0.11 8.89
C GLU A 142 2.46 -1.16 9.29
N ILE A 143 1.96 -1.87 10.30
CA ILE A 143 2.47 -3.15 10.83
C ILE A 143 1.41 -4.24 10.62
N PRO A 144 1.76 -5.54 10.48
CA PRO A 144 0.75 -6.59 10.43
C PRO A 144 0.16 -6.87 11.82
N GLU A 145 -1.15 -6.70 11.97
CA GLU A 145 -1.89 -7.02 13.20
C GLU A 145 -2.10 -8.53 13.32
N ASP A 146 -1.72 -9.12 14.47
CA ASP A 146 -1.88 -10.56 14.79
C ASP A 146 -1.38 -11.49 13.66
N TYR A 147 -0.20 -11.20 13.11
CA TYR A 147 0.31 -11.83 11.90
C TYR A 147 0.42 -13.37 11.97
N ASP A 148 -0.27 -14.07 11.06
CA ASP A 148 -0.06 -15.48 10.73
C ASP A 148 0.38 -15.60 9.26
N GLU A 149 1.59 -16.11 9.04
CA GLU A 149 2.18 -16.33 7.72
C GLU A 149 1.35 -17.28 6.83
N ASN A 150 0.51 -18.11 7.44
CA ASN A 150 -0.36 -19.08 6.78
C ASN A 150 -1.73 -18.50 6.41
N ASP A 151 -2.02 -17.26 6.76
CA ASP A 151 -3.31 -16.64 6.44
C ASP A 151 -3.38 -16.14 5.00
N PHE A 152 -4.62 -16.02 4.52
CA PHE A 152 -4.91 -15.61 3.14
C PHE A 152 -4.66 -14.11 2.91
N SER A 153 -4.84 -13.30 3.95
CA SER A 153 -4.73 -11.85 3.94
C SER A 153 -4.06 -11.38 5.21
N VAL A 154 -3.36 -10.25 5.14
CA VAL A 154 -2.79 -9.59 6.31
C VAL A 154 -3.72 -8.46 6.73
N LYS A 155 -3.89 -8.29 8.05
CA LYS A 155 -4.61 -7.16 8.62
C LYS A 155 -3.60 -6.07 8.96
N HIS A 156 -3.93 -4.83 8.61
CA HIS A 156 -3.03 -3.68 8.75
C HIS A 156 -3.39 -2.92 10.03
N GLU A 157 -2.37 -2.56 10.81
CA GLU A 157 -2.47 -1.62 11.92
C GLU A 157 -1.58 -0.41 11.65
N THR A 158 -2.16 0.80 11.68
CA THR A 158 -1.40 2.05 11.50
C THR A 158 -0.72 2.47 12.80
N ILE A 159 0.59 2.65 12.76
CA ILE A 159 1.40 3.16 13.86
C ILE A 159 1.76 4.61 13.60
N VAL A 160 1.45 5.48 14.58
CA VAL A 160 1.90 6.89 14.61
C VAL A 160 2.90 7.03 15.75
N LYS A 161 4.17 7.22 15.40
CA LYS A 161 5.27 7.31 16.38
C LYS A 161 5.76 8.75 16.48
N ASN A 162 5.60 9.34 17.66
CA ASN A 162 6.01 10.73 17.96
C ASN A 162 7.23 10.81 18.90
N ASP A 163 7.55 9.72 19.60
CA ASP A 163 8.62 9.67 20.60
C ASP A 163 9.64 8.58 20.28
N ASN A 164 10.87 8.75 20.78
CA ASN A 164 11.98 7.79 20.62
C ASN A 164 12.23 7.41 19.15
N ILE A 165 12.30 8.42 18.28
CA ILE A 165 12.61 8.25 16.85
C ILE A 165 14.14 8.36 16.71
N SER A 166 14.78 7.23 16.50
CA SER A 166 16.20 7.13 16.13
C SER A 166 16.42 7.41 14.65
N TYR A 167 17.51 8.11 14.34
CA TYR A 167 17.99 8.35 12.97
C TYR A 167 19.39 7.71 12.79
N PRO A 168 19.70 7.06 11.66
CA PRO A 168 18.87 6.90 10.45
C PRO A 168 17.63 6.03 10.67
N LEU A 169 16.55 6.32 9.92
CA LEU A 169 15.30 5.57 10.00
C LEU A 169 15.47 4.18 9.38
N LYS A 170 15.15 3.14 10.15
CA LYS A 170 15.23 1.75 9.69
C LYS A 170 13.93 1.00 9.97
N PHE A 171 13.51 0.23 8.99
CA PHE A 171 12.31 -0.60 9.08
C PHE A 171 12.62 -2.01 8.59
N LYS A 172 12.11 -3.01 9.30
CA LYS A 172 12.15 -4.40 8.86
C LYS A 172 10.84 -4.75 8.15
N VAL A 173 10.92 -5.49 7.05
CA VAL A 173 9.74 -6.11 6.44
C VAL A 173 9.22 -7.21 7.37
N ALA A 174 7.97 -7.05 7.82
CA ALA A 174 7.36 -7.84 8.87
C ALA A 174 6.37 -8.90 8.34
N SER A 175 5.95 -8.81 7.08
CA SER A 175 4.97 -9.71 6.48
C SER A 175 5.19 -9.91 4.98
N TRP A 176 4.57 -10.96 4.41
CA TRP A 176 4.63 -11.27 2.98
C TRP A 176 3.96 -10.21 2.07
N ASN A 177 3.19 -9.28 2.65
CA ASN A 177 2.64 -8.10 1.97
C ASN A 177 3.43 -6.82 2.29
N HIS A 178 4.69 -6.96 2.67
CA HIS A 178 5.66 -5.87 2.81
C HIS A 178 5.35 -4.79 3.87
N LEU A 179 4.53 -5.10 4.88
CA LEU A 179 4.33 -4.20 6.01
C LEU A 179 5.59 -4.07 6.87
N PHE A 180 5.65 -3.04 7.71
CA PHE A 180 6.88 -2.59 8.35
C PHE A 180 6.86 -2.73 9.86
N GLU A 181 8.03 -3.04 10.42
CA GLU A 181 8.33 -2.91 11.84
C GLU A 181 9.49 -1.92 12.02
N TYR A 182 9.30 -0.89 12.83
CA TYR A 182 10.36 0.09 13.11
C TYR A 182 11.46 -0.53 13.97
N VAL A 183 12.72 -0.37 13.55
CA VAL A 183 13.88 -0.94 14.25
C VAL A 183 14.79 0.17 14.75
N ASP A 184 15.11 0.14 16.04
CA ASP A 184 16.16 1.01 16.58
C ASP A 184 17.53 0.59 16.00
N GLY A 185 18.25 1.55 15.40
CA GLY A 185 19.37 1.32 14.48
C GLY A 185 20.63 0.66 15.05
N LYS A 186 20.56 0.09 16.26
CA LYS A 186 21.65 -0.59 16.98
C LYS A 186 21.69 -2.10 16.77
N ASN A 187 20.67 -2.69 16.16
CA ASN A 187 20.61 -4.13 15.97
C ASN A 187 21.48 -4.59 14.80
N GLU A 188 22.32 -5.60 15.04
CA GLU A 188 23.02 -6.29 13.96
C GLU A 188 22.01 -7.00 13.07
N ILE A 189 22.21 -6.88 11.76
CA ILE A 189 21.38 -7.54 10.74
C ILE A 189 21.92 -8.97 10.59
N SER A 190 21.07 -9.97 10.77
CA SER A 190 21.47 -11.37 10.57
C SER A 190 21.79 -11.64 9.10
N SER A 191 22.53 -12.72 8.83
CA SER A 191 23.00 -13.08 7.47
C SER A 191 21.90 -13.22 6.42
N ASP A 192 20.69 -13.54 6.85
CA ASP A 192 19.55 -13.83 5.96
C ASP A 192 18.82 -12.56 5.51
N TYR A 193 19.17 -11.42 6.11
CA TYR A 193 18.58 -10.12 5.83
C TYR A 193 19.61 -9.16 5.24
N LYS A 194 19.12 -8.24 4.41
CA LYS A 194 19.92 -7.19 3.78
C LYS A 194 19.27 -5.83 4.02
N GLU A 195 20.10 -4.83 4.32
CA GLU A 195 19.67 -3.43 4.38
C GLU A 195 19.70 -2.83 2.97
N TYR A 196 18.56 -2.35 2.52
CA TYR A 196 18.36 -1.65 1.25
C TYR A 196 18.25 -0.15 1.51
N LYS A 197 19.25 0.59 1.01
CA LYS A 197 19.28 2.05 1.01
C LYS A 197 19.01 2.54 -0.40
N LEU A 198 17.73 2.69 -0.72
CA LEU A 198 17.29 3.17 -2.02
C LEU A 198 17.39 4.69 -2.11
N VAL A 199 17.68 5.19 -3.31
CA VAL A 199 17.64 6.63 -3.58
C VAL A 199 16.19 7.01 -3.95
N PRO A 200 15.51 7.85 -3.16
CA PRO A 200 14.14 8.26 -3.48
C PRO A 200 14.11 9.12 -4.75
N ASN A 201 13.11 8.87 -5.60
CA ASN A 201 12.77 9.70 -6.76
C ASN A 201 11.40 10.34 -6.57
N TYR A 202 11.18 11.53 -7.10
CA TYR A 202 9.86 12.15 -6.99
C TYR A 202 8.79 11.32 -7.71
N PHE A 203 7.66 11.06 -7.05
CA PHE A 203 6.56 10.27 -7.58
C PHE A 203 5.69 11.14 -8.52
N ALA A 204 6.22 11.36 -9.72
CA ALA A 204 5.58 12.19 -10.74
C ALA A 204 4.18 11.68 -11.13
N ASP A 205 3.34 12.57 -11.64
CA ASP A 205 1.95 12.28 -12.00
C ASP A 205 1.80 11.14 -13.00
N GLU A 206 2.75 10.99 -13.91
CA GLU A 206 2.77 9.91 -14.90
C GLU A 206 2.80 8.54 -14.21
N LEU A 207 3.74 8.35 -13.27
CA LEU A 207 3.86 7.12 -12.49
C LEU A 207 2.71 6.98 -11.49
N TRP A 208 2.32 8.06 -10.82
CA TRP A 208 1.20 8.07 -9.87
C TRP A 208 -0.10 7.55 -10.51
N ASN A 209 -0.35 7.98 -11.75
CA ASN A 209 -1.48 7.52 -12.55
C ASN A 209 -1.26 6.10 -13.08
N GLU A 210 -0.04 5.73 -13.51
CA GLU A 210 0.29 4.35 -13.94
C GLU A 210 -0.01 3.33 -12.83
N TYR A 211 0.33 3.66 -11.59
CA TYR A 211 0.10 2.82 -10.42
C TYR A 211 -1.31 2.94 -9.83
N GLU A 212 -2.16 3.79 -10.43
CA GLU A 212 -3.52 4.11 -9.97
C GLU A 212 -3.59 4.40 -8.46
N MET A 213 -2.64 5.21 -7.96
CA MET A 213 -2.49 5.49 -6.53
C MET A 213 -3.77 6.02 -5.90
N VAL A 214 -4.49 6.89 -6.60
CA VAL A 214 -5.77 7.45 -6.19
C VAL A 214 -6.85 7.12 -7.21
N LYS A 215 -7.99 6.67 -6.72
CA LYS A 215 -9.16 6.38 -7.55
C LYS A 215 -10.33 7.22 -7.05
N GLU A 216 -10.73 8.23 -7.83
CA GLU A 216 -11.81 9.17 -7.49
C GLU A 216 -13.10 8.46 -7.03
N LYS A 217 -13.40 7.32 -7.66
CA LYS A 217 -14.53 6.46 -7.31
C LYS A 217 -14.04 5.06 -7.00
N GLU A 218 -14.07 4.71 -5.72
CA GLU A 218 -13.75 3.37 -5.28
C GLU A 218 -14.97 2.46 -5.34
N LYS A 219 -14.72 1.19 -5.64
CA LYS A 219 -15.68 0.09 -5.66
C LYS A 219 -15.13 -1.07 -4.84
N ILE A 220 -15.91 -2.14 -4.67
CA ILE A 220 -15.46 -3.35 -3.96
C ILE A 220 -14.14 -3.91 -4.54
N LEU A 221 -14.00 -3.90 -5.86
CA LEU A 221 -12.80 -4.41 -6.56
C LEU A 221 -11.98 -3.31 -7.22
N LYS A 222 -12.08 -2.07 -6.76
CA LYS A 222 -11.33 -0.93 -7.28
C LYS A 222 -11.05 0.04 -6.14
N LYS A 223 -9.87 -0.04 -5.54
CA LYS A 223 -9.49 0.70 -4.32
C LYS A 223 -8.22 1.52 -4.57
N SER A 224 -8.14 2.71 -3.97
CA SER A 224 -6.90 3.48 -3.98
C SER A 224 -5.80 2.71 -3.24
N ARG A 225 -4.54 3.00 -3.54
CA ARG A 225 -3.38 2.46 -2.80
C ARG A 225 -3.14 3.23 -1.52
N ALA A 226 -2.25 2.74 -0.68
CA ALA A 226 -1.79 3.45 0.50
C ALA A 226 -1.19 4.81 0.09
N HIS A 227 -1.79 5.89 0.60
CA HIS A 227 -1.32 7.26 0.42
C HIS A 227 -1.95 8.16 1.49
N PHE A 228 -1.27 9.25 1.81
CA PHE A 228 -1.75 10.33 2.66
C PHE A 228 -2.50 11.38 1.84
N GLU A 229 -3.42 12.11 2.48
CA GLU A 229 -4.32 13.00 1.74
C GLU A 229 -3.58 14.10 0.98
N TYR A 230 -2.54 14.69 1.59
CA TYR A 230 -1.73 15.75 0.96
C TYR A 230 -0.98 15.31 -0.29
N GLU A 231 -0.86 14.00 -0.53
CA GLU A 231 -0.20 13.47 -1.71
C GLU A 231 -1.07 13.51 -2.97
N ARG A 232 -2.38 13.76 -2.82
CA ARG A 232 -3.33 13.79 -3.95
C ARG A 232 -3.09 14.99 -4.87
N ILE A 233 -2.45 16.04 -4.36
CA ILE A 233 -2.01 17.22 -5.11
C ILE A 233 -0.53 17.07 -5.48
N SER A 234 -0.17 17.42 -6.71
CA SER A 234 1.20 17.33 -7.24
C SER A 234 1.91 18.68 -7.33
N TYR A 235 3.24 18.65 -7.35
CA TYR A 235 4.13 19.81 -7.55
C TYR A 235 4.32 20.11 -9.05
#